data_AF-A0A132H719-F1
#
_entry.id   AF-A0A132H719-F1
#
_cell.length_a   1.000
_cell.length_b   1.000
_cell.length_c   1.000
_cell.angle_alpha   90.00
_cell.angle_beta   90.00
_cell.angle_gamma   90.00
#
_symmetry.space_group_name_H-M   'P 1'
#
loop_
_entity.id
_entity.type
_entity.pdbx_description
1 polymer ?
#
loop_
_entity_poly.entity_id
_entity_poly.type
_entity_poly.pdbx_seq_one_letter_code
_entity_poly.pdbx_strand_id
1 'polypeptide(L)' 'MKYVKLIFRLLLGAFMTYAGISHLTFNRQEFVAQVPTWLQFSPAFTDFVVLASGVVEIAFGEQ' A
#
# COMPACT_ATOMS: atom_id res chain seq x y z
N MET A 1 -10.30 -25.18 11.11
CA MET A 1 -9.57 -23.92 11.41
C MET A 1 -8.45 -23.57 10.43
N LYS A 2 -7.58 -24.52 10.02
CA LYS A 2 -6.44 -24.24 9.14
C LYS A 2 -6.82 -23.61 7.79
N TYR A 3 -7.85 -24.13 7.12
CA TYR A 3 -8.32 -23.62 5.83
C TYR A 3 -8.98 -22.24 5.91
N VAL A 4 -9.74 -21.98 6.98
CA VAL A 4 -10.34 -20.66 7.22
C VAL A 4 -9.25 -19.59 7.37
N LYS A 5 -8.21 -19.87 8.18
CA LYS A 5 -7.05 -18.96 8.31
C LYS A 5 -6.33 -18.75 6.99
N LEU A 6 -6.15 -19.80 6.18
CA LEU A 6 -5.52 -19.68 4.87
C LEU A 6 -6.31 -18.78 3.92
N ILE A 7 -7.63 -18.93 3.86
CA ILE A 7 -8.50 -18.10 3.02
C ILE A 7 -8.38 -16.63 3.41
N PHE A 8 -8.41 -16.31 4.71
CA PHE A 8 -8.24 -14.92 5.17
C PHE A 8 -6.87 -14.35 4.83
N ARG A 9 -5.79 -15.13 4.89
CA ARG A 9 -4.45 -14.67 4.50
C ARG A 9 -4.37 -14.35 3.02
N LEU A 10 -4.93 -15.21 2.17
CA LEU A 10 -4.96 -14.98 0.72
C LEU A 10 -5.83 -13.77 0.36
N LEU A 11 -6.98 -13.60 1.02
CA LEU A 11 -7.83 -12.43 0.83
C LEU A 11 -7.14 -11.13 1.27
N LEU A 12 -6.45 -11.16 2.42
CA LEU A 12 -5.67 -10.02 2.90
C LEU A 12 -4.58 -9.65 1.90
N GLY A 13 -3.84 -10.63 1.40
CA GLY A 13 -2.81 -10.43 0.38
C GLY A 13 -3.29 -9.86 -0.93
N ALA A 14 -4.39 -10.39 -1.45
CA ALA A 14 -5.04 -9.86 -2.65
C ALA A 14 -5.49 -8.42 -2.43
N PHE A 15 -6.06 -8.10 -1.26
CA PHE A 15 -6.48 -6.73 -0.94
C PHE A 15 -5.30 -5.77 -0.80
N MET A 16 -4.20 -6.18 -0.17
CA MET A 16 -2.98 -5.37 -0.03
C MET A 16 -2.27 -5.15 -1.36
N THR A 17 -2.21 -6.18 -2.22
CA THR A 17 -1.72 -6.04 -3.59
C THR A 17 -2.57 -5.06 -4.40
N TYR A 18 -3.90 -5.18 -4.31
CA TYR A 18 -4.82 -4.25 -4.95
C TYR A 18 -4.64 -2.81 -4.43
N ALA A 19 -4.52 -2.63 -3.11
CA ALA A 19 -4.29 -1.33 -2.50
C ALA A 19 -2.99 -0.69 -3.02
N GLY A 20 -1.88 -1.43 -2.98
CA GLY A 20 -0.59 -0.96 -3.49
C GLY A 20 -0.63 -0.59 -4.98
N ILE A 21 -1.25 -1.42 -5.83
CA ILE A 21 -1.42 -1.09 -7.25
C ILE A 21 -2.29 0.16 -7.42
N SER A 22 -3.39 0.28 -6.68
CA SER A 22 -4.33 1.39 -6.81
C SER A 22 -3.67 2.74 -6.50
N HIS A 23 -2.89 2.83 -5.42
CA HIS A 23 -2.23 4.08 -5.02
C HIS A 23 -1.05 4.44 -5.93
N LEU A 24 -0.45 3.46 -6.62
CA LEU A 24 0.58 3.70 -7.62
C LEU A 24 0.02 4.08 -9.01
N THR A 25 -1.29 3.94 -9.24
CA THR A 25 -1.89 4.12 -10.57
C THR A 25 -3.00 5.18 -10.59
N PHE A 26 -4.16 4.91 -10.00
CA PHE A 26 -5.36 5.75 -10.14
C PHE A 26 -5.83 6.43 -8.84
N ASN A 27 -5.46 5.91 -7.66
CA ASN A 27 -5.80 6.47 -6.34
C ASN A 27 -4.62 7.20 -5.69
N ARG A 28 -3.68 7.72 -6.49
CA ARG A 28 -2.45 8.33 -5.97
C ARG A 28 -2.72 9.55 -5.09
N GLN A 29 -3.69 10.39 -5.45
CA GLN A 29 -3.98 11.62 -4.71
C GLN A 29 -4.56 11.33 -3.32
N GLU A 30 -5.53 10.41 -3.22
CA GLU A 30 -6.04 9.90 -1.94
C GLU A 30 -4.94 9.32 -1.06
N PHE A 31 -3.93 8.67 -1.63
CA PHE A 31 -2.82 8.16 -0.85
C PHE A 31 -1.89 9.26 -0.35
N VAL A 32 -1.54 10.22 -1.22
CA VAL A 32 -0.77 11.40 -0.81
C VAL A 32 -1.47 12.16 0.32
N ALA A 33 -2.80 12.25 0.29
CA ALA A 33 -3.58 12.86 1.36
C ALA A 33 -3.46 12.12 2.72
N GLN A 34 -3.10 10.83 2.71
CA GLN A 34 -2.83 10.03 3.91
C GLN A 34 -1.38 10.11 4.38
N VAL A 35 -0.45 10.60 3.55
CA VAL A 35 0.95 10.79 3.95
C VAL A 35 1.02 11.88 5.01
N PRO A 36 1.61 11.62 6.20
CA PRO A 36 1.76 12.63 7.24
C PRO A 36 2.46 13.89 6.72
N THR A 37 1.97 15.08 7.10
CA THR A 37 2.50 16.37 6.60
C THR A 37 3.99 16.57 6.90
N TRP A 38 4.50 15.99 7.98
CA TRP A 38 5.94 16.01 8.31
C TRP A 38 6.81 15.17 7.37
N LEU A 39 6.21 14.27 6.57
CA LEU A 39 6.85 13.55 5.46
C LEU A 39 6.63 14.23 4.10
N GLN A 40 5.91 15.37 4.04
CA GLN A 40 5.60 16.08 2.79
C GLN A 40 6.48 17.33 2.55
N PHE A 41 7.67 17.41 3.17
CA PHE A 41 8.51 18.60 3.11
C PHE A 41 9.13 18.89 1.73
N SER A 42 9.08 17.93 0.79
CA SER A 42 9.38 18.17 -0.61
C SER A 42 8.53 17.25 -1.52
N PRO A 43 8.19 17.67 -2.76
CA PRO A 43 7.44 16.84 -3.69
C PRO A 43 8.14 15.51 -3.98
N ALA A 44 9.46 15.55 -4.25
CA ALA A 44 10.24 14.36 -4.56
C ALA A 44 10.28 13.35 -3.39
N PHE A 45 10.40 13.83 -2.14
CA PHE A 45 10.39 12.95 -0.99
C PHE A 45 8.99 12.37 -0.72
N THR A 46 7.93 13.16 -0.91
CA THR A 46 6.55 12.66 -0.86
C THR A 46 6.34 11.54 -1.87
N ASP A 47 6.78 11.75 -3.10
CA ASP A 47 6.69 10.75 -4.17
C ASP A 47 7.47 9.47 -3.83
N PHE A 48 8.66 9.61 -3.23
CA PHE A 48 9.43 8.47 -2.73
C PHE A 48 8.66 7.68 -1.66
N VAL A 49 8.05 8.36 -0.68
CA VAL A 49 7.24 7.71 0.37
C VAL A 49 6.08 6.92 -0.24
N VAL A 50 5.37 7.50 -1.21
CA VAL A 50 4.27 6.82 -1.92
C VAL A 50 4.76 5.59 -2.69
N LEU A 51 5.85 5.73 -3.45
CA LEU A 51 6.42 4.63 -4.23
C LEU A 51 6.91 3.50 -3.31
N ALA A 52 7.66 3.83 -2.27
CA ALA A 52 8.20 2.85 -1.33
C ALA A 52 7.08 2.11 -0.59
N SER A 53 6.04 2.82 -0.15
CA SER A 53 4.88 2.20 0.51
C SER A 53 4.16 1.22 -0.42
N GLY A 54 3.87 1.63 -1.66
CA GLY A 54 3.20 0.77 -2.64
C GLY A 54 4.00 -0.49 -2.98
N VAL A 55 5.33 -0.38 -3.08
CA VAL A 55 6.22 -1.54 -3.28
C VAL A 55 6.19 -2.49 -2.08
N VAL A 56 6.22 -1.95 -0.86
CA VAL A 56 6.16 -2.77 0.37
C VAL A 56 4.82 -3.48 0.49
N GLU A 57 3.71 -2.81 0.21
CA GLU A 57 2.36 -3.41 0.24
C GLU A 57 2.23 -4.57 -0.77
N ILE A 58 2.76 -4.40 -1.98
CA ILE A 58 2.73 -5.44 -3.01
C ILE A 58 3.66 -6.62 -2.66
N ALA A 59 4.84 -6.35 -2.10
CA ALA A 59 5.83 -7.40 -1.83
C ALA A 59 5.60 -8.14 -0.50
N PHE A 60 4.93 -7.52 0.47
CA PHE A 60 4.83 -8.02 1.87
C PHE A 60 3.41 -8.01 2.46
N GLY A 61 2.37 -7.63 1.72
CA GLY A 61 1.01 -7.38 2.24
C GLY A 61 0.31 -8.55 2.97
N GLU A 62 0.78 -9.78 2.82
CA GLU A 62 0.14 -11.01 3.35
C GLU A 62 0.90 -11.74 4.47
N GLN A 63 1.98 -11.15 4.98
CA GLN A 63 2.83 -11.78 6.00
C GLN A 63 2.18 -11.85 7.38
#